data_AF-C4JFR2-F1
#
_entry.id   AF-C4JFR2-F1
#
_cell.length_a   1.000
_cell.length_b   1.000
_cell.length_c   1.000
_cell.angle_alpha   90.00
_cell.angle_beta   90.00
_cell.angle_gamma   90.00
#
_symmetry.space_group_name_H-M   'P 1'
#
loop_
_entity.id
_entity.type
_entity.pdbx_description
1 polymer ?
#
loop_
_entity_poly.entity_id
_entity_poly.type
_entity_poly.pdbx_seq_one_letter_code
_entity_poly.pdbx_strand_id
1 'polypeptide(L)'
;MGKSSGGDLSDFAIRGVYGELMGEMRILNPMETVMLEFVCCLADDVAPQAKGWVFSLPLVSCIGLCLDAESFLRRHFFGCKNLGATGQQVLGAVELVREIARQLDLSRPGGGDEFGFLAKAETW
;
A
#
# COMPACT_ATOMS: atom_id res chain seq x y z
N MET A 1 26.57 -17.32 -7.29
CA MET A 1 26.61 -15.98 -7.92
C MET A 1 25.86 -15.03 -7.01
N GLY A 2 26.56 -14.31 -6.14
CA GLY A 2 25.96 -13.30 -5.27
C GLY A 2 26.28 -11.91 -5.81
N LYS A 3 25.27 -11.21 -6.34
CA LYS A 3 25.17 -9.75 -6.45
C LYS A 3 23.67 -9.42 -6.39
N SER A 4 23.25 -8.74 -5.33
CA SER A 4 21.86 -8.36 -5.05
C SER A 4 21.25 -7.57 -6.21
N SER A 5 20.13 -8.05 -6.76
CA SER A 5 19.31 -7.43 -7.83
C SER A 5 18.40 -6.30 -7.31
N GLY A 6 18.56 -5.87 -6.05
CA GLY A 6 17.65 -4.91 -5.41
C GLY A 6 17.61 -3.52 -6.07
N GLY A 7 18.68 -3.12 -6.77
CA GLY A 7 18.71 -1.86 -7.52
C GLY A 7 17.81 -1.87 -8.76
N ASP A 8 17.77 -2.99 -9.47
CA ASP A 8 16.98 -3.19 -10.68
C ASP A 8 15.47 -3.26 -10.35
N LEU A 9 15.12 -3.96 -9.28
CA LEU A 9 13.72 -4.03 -8.79
C LEU A 9 13.20 -2.68 -8.30
N SER A 10 14.05 -1.88 -7.64
CA SER A 10 13.67 -0.55 -7.16
C SER A 10 13.46 0.43 -8.32
N ASP A 11 14.36 0.39 -9.32
CA ASP A 11 14.25 1.22 -10.53
C ASP A 11 13.00 0.84 -11.35
N PHE A 12 12.72 -0.46 -11.50
CA PHE A 12 11.52 -0.95 -12.16
C PHE A 12 10.24 -0.52 -11.42
N ALA A 13 10.19 -0.63 -10.09
CA ALA A 13 9.03 -0.20 -9.32
C ALA A 13 8.76 1.30 -9.50
N ILE A 14 9.81 2.14 -9.45
CA ILE A 14 9.68 3.59 -9.60
C ILE A 14 9.23 3.94 -11.02
N ARG A 15 9.91 3.41 -12.05
CA ARG A 15 9.64 3.81 -13.44
C ARG A 15 8.40 3.15 -14.02
N GLY A 16 8.29 1.82 -13.90
CA GLY A 16 7.19 1.06 -14.49
C GLY A 16 5.91 1.17 -13.68
N VAL A 17 5.95 0.83 -12.39
CA VAL A 17 4.71 0.79 -11.58
C VAL A 17 4.25 2.20 -11.20
N TYR A 18 5.10 2.98 -10.56
CA TYR A 18 4.69 4.30 -10.07
C TYR A 18 4.69 5.39 -11.16
N GLY A 19 5.67 5.37 -12.07
CA GLY A 19 5.77 6.34 -13.16
C GLY A 19 4.76 6.09 -14.27
N GLU A 20 4.83 4.91 -14.91
CA GLU A 20 4.00 4.60 -16.08
C GLU A 20 2.57 4.18 -15.68
N LEU A 21 2.42 3.11 -14.88
CA LEU A 21 1.10 2.54 -14.58
C LEU A 21 0.23 3.44 -13.70
N MET A 22 0.78 3.98 -12.61
CA MET A 22 0.04 4.79 -11.64
C MET A 22 0.11 6.29 -11.91
N GLY A 23 1.06 6.73 -12.75
CA GLY A 23 1.20 8.12 -13.19
C GLY A 23 0.54 8.35 -14.55
N GLU A 24 1.17 7.86 -15.61
CA GLU A 24 0.79 8.17 -17.01
C GLU A 24 -0.49 7.47 -17.47
N MET A 25 -0.65 6.17 -17.16
CA MET A 25 -1.80 5.35 -17.57
C MET A 25 -2.98 5.37 -16.59
N ARG A 26 -2.93 6.26 -15.60
CA ARG A 26 -3.80 6.24 -14.42
C ARG A 26 -5.30 6.27 -14.78
N ILE A 27 -6.04 5.23 -14.39
CA ILE A 27 -7.51 5.15 -14.49
C ILE A 27 -8.19 5.59 -13.19
N LEU A 28 -7.66 5.14 -12.04
CA LEU A 28 -8.18 5.43 -10.71
C LEU A 28 -7.55 6.71 -10.15
N ASN A 29 -8.27 7.48 -9.34
CA ASN A 29 -7.64 8.59 -8.63
C ASN A 29 -6.66 8.07 -7.55
N PRO A 30 -5.77 8.92 -6.97
CA PRO A 30 -4.80 8.46 -5.99
C PRO A 30 -5.41 7.78 -4.75
N MET A 31 -6.57 8.26 -4.29
CA MET A 31 -7.29 7.67 -3.15
C MET A 31 -7.81 6.27 -3.48
N GLU A 32 -8.47 6.12 -4.62
CA GLU A 32 -8.98 4.84 -5.10
C GLU A 32 -7.85 3.83 -5.31
N THR A 33 -6.72 4.29 -5.86
CA THR A 33 -5.55 3.46 -6.10
C THR A 33 -4.96 2.95 -4.79
N VAL A 34 -4.69 3.84 -3.82
CA VAL A 34 -4.08 3.42 -2.55
C VAL A 34 -5.01 2.53 -1.72
N MET A 35 -6.32 2.77 -1.78
CA MET A 35 -7.30 1.92 -1.12
C MET A 35 -7.32 0.52 -1.76
N LEU A 36 -7.25 0.45 -3.10
CA LEU A 36 -7.18 -0.82 -3.83
C LEU A 36 -5.90 -1.60 -3.49
N GLU A 37 -4.74 -0.95 -3.51
CA GLU A 37 -3.47 -1.58 -3.13
C GLU A 37 -3.51 -2.12 -1.69
N PHE A 38 -4.09 -1.35 -0.77
CA PHE A 38 -4.26 -1.75 0.62
C PHE A 38 -5.13 -3.01 0.73
N VAL A 39 -6.30 -3.05 0.08
CA VAL A 39 -7.19 -4.23 0.15
C VAL A 39 -6.59 -5.45 -0.54
N CYS A 40 -5.81 -5.29 -1.61
CA CYS A 40 -5.07 -6.39 -2.23
C CYS A 40 -4.02 -6.96 -1.27
N CYS A 41 -3.21 -6.11 -0.63
CA CYS A 41 -2.23 -6.56 0.36
C CYS A 41 -2.90 -7.23 1.58
N LEU A 42 -4.08 -6.75 1.98
CA LEU A 42 -4.87 -7.37 3.03
C LEU A 42 -5.38 -8.76 2.62
N ALA A 43 -5.93 -8.88 1.41
CA ALA A 43 -6.46 -10.14 0.87
C ALA A 43 -5.36 -11.20 0.70
N ASP A 44 -4.15 -10.79 0.30
CA ASP A 44 -2.99 -11.66 0.13
C ASP A 44 -2.22 -11.93 1.44
N ASP A 45 -2.71 -11.41 2.58
CA ASP A 45 -2.11 -11.55 3.91
C ASP A 45 -0.67 -11.00 4.01
N VAL A 46 -0.39 -9.92 3.26
CA VAL A 46 0.94 -9.32 3.15
C VAL A 46 1.05 -8.08 4.05
N ALA A 47 1.06 -8.31 5.36
CA ALA A 47 1.03 -7.25 6.38
C ALA A 47 2.11 -6.16 6.23
N PRO A 48 3.38 -6.47 5.91
CA PRO A 48 4.40 -5.45 5.79
C PRO A 48 4.16 -4.48 4.63
N GLN A 49 3.57 -4.94 3.52
CA GLN A 49 3.19 -4.10 2.38
C GLN A 49 1.92 -3.32 2.70
N ALA A 50 0.92 -3.97 3.30
CA ALA A 50 -0.32 -3.33 3.74
C ALA A 50 -0.05 -2.16 4.72
N LYS A 51 0.80 -2.39 5.73
CA LYS A 51 1.26 -1.35 6.68
C LYS A 51 2.20 -0.34 6.02
N GLY A 52 3.02 -0.83 5.10
CA GLY A 52 4.11 -0.16 4.39
C GLY A 52 5.49 -0.47 4.96
N TRP A 53 6.41 -0.88 4.09
CA TRP A 53 7.82 -1.04 4.41
C TRP A 53 8.52 0.31 4.57
N VAL A 54 9.34 0.41 5.61
CA VAL A 54 10.48 1.33 5.64
C VAL A 54 11.63 0.59 4.95
N PHE A 55 11.86 0.83 3.67
CA PHE A 55 13.23 0.70 3.18
C PHE A 55 14.02 1.82 3.83
N SER A 56 14.76 1.51 4.90
CA SER A 56 15.89 2.32 5.36
C SER A 56 16.99 2.25 4.31
N LEU A 57 16.79 2.89 3.15
CA LEU A 57 17.87 3.23 2.25
C LEU A 57 18.22 4.70 2.52
N PRO A 58 19.45 5.01 2.98
CA PRO A 58 19.91 6.37 3.23
C PRO A 58 20.23 7.08 1.91
N LEU A 59 19.24 7.21 1.02
CA LEU A 59 19.40 7.79 -0.32
C LEU A 59 18.33 8.82 -0.66
N VAL A 60 17.70 9.44 0.35
CA VAL A 60 16.73 10.54 0.20
C VAL A 60 17.44 11.88 -0.05
N SER A 61 18.48 11.89 -0.89
CA SER A 61 19.24 13.12 -1.20
C SER A 61 19.36 13.45 -2.69
N CYS A 62 18.83 12.63 -3.62
CA CYS A 62 19.18 12.82 -5.04
C CYS A 62 18.06 13.09 -6.03
N ILE A 63 16.77 13.08 -5.67
CA ILE A 63 15.72 13.34 -6.69
C ILE A 63 14.64 14.27 -6.13
N GLY A 64 14.98 15.56 -6.06
CA GLY A 64 14.05 16.67 -5.89
C GLY A 64 13.47 17.16 -7.22
N LEU A 65 13.06 16.27 -8.13
CA LEU A 65 12.59 16.65 -9.48
C LEU A 65 11.23 16.07 -9.91
N CYS A 66 10.50 15.38 -9.05
CA CYS A 66 9.09 15.06 -9.29
C CYS A 66 8.25 15.52 -8.11
N LEU A 67 7.86 16.80 -8.14
CA LEU A 67 6.71 17.27 -7.37
C LEU A 67 5.54 16.29 -7.66
N ASP A 68 4.93 15.78 -6.58
CA ASP A 68 3.76 14.88 -6.51
C ASP A 68 3.98 13.36 -6.29
N ALA A 69 5.22 12.84 -6.25
CA ALA A 69 5.47 11.41 -5.98
C ALA A 69 5.82 11.07 -4.51
N GLU A 70 6.15 12.05 -3.67
CA GLU A 70 6.61 11.79 -2.28
C GLU A 70 5.51 11.26 -1.33
N SER A 71 4.24 11.41 -1.68
CA SER A 71 3.12 10.92 -0.85
C SER A 71 2.72 9.49 -1.18
N PHE A 72 3.06 9.00 -2.37
CA PHE A 72 2.53 7.76 -2.93
C PHE A 72 3.36 6.53 -2.52
N LEU A 73 4.67 6.71 -2.33
CA LEU A 73 5.61 5.63 -1.98
C LEU A 73 5.60 5.22 -0.51
N ARG A 74 4.78 5.83 0.33
CA ARG A 74 4.74 5.53 1.76
C ARG A 74 3.36 5.03 2.19
N ARG A 75 3.27 3.70 2.20
CA ARG A 75 2.44 2.88 3.11
C ARG A 75 0.98 2.78 2.67
N HIS A 76 0.47 1.68 2.12
CA HIS A 76 -0.92 1.66 1.59
C HIS A 76 -1.98 1.99 2.66
N PHE A 77 -1.90 1.40 3.86
CA PHE A 77 -2.82 1.73 4.97
C PHE A 77 -2.70 3.20 5.44
N PHE A 78 -1.48 3.69 5.68
CA PHE A 78 -1.29 5.10 6.11
C PHE A 78 -1.46 6.10 4.97
N GLY A 79 -1.28 5.66 3.73
CA GLY A 79 -1.46 6.40 2.50
C GLY A 79 -2.93 6.71 2.29
N CYS A 80 -3.83 5.77 2.62
CA CYS A 80 -5.26 6.04 2.72
C CYS A 80 -5.50 7.26 3.65
N LYS A 81 -4.95 7.25 4.87
CA LYS A 81 -5.10 8.39 5.80
C LYS A 81 -4.48 9.69 5.26
N ASN A 82 -3.29 9.63 4.69
CA ASN A 82 -2.59 10.80 4.15
C ASN A 82 -3.35 11.45 2.99
N LEU A 83 -4.05 10.65 2.18
CA LEU A 83 -4.89 11.14 1.10
C LEU A 83 -6.31 11.55 1.57
N GLY A 84 -6.60 11.43 2.86
CA GLY A 84 -7.85 11.90 3.47
C GLY A 84 -8.93 10.85 3.71
N ALA A 85 -8.60 9.55 3.66
CA ALA A 85 -9.56 8.50 3.98
C ALA A 85 -9.96 8.59 5.45
N THR A 86 -11.26 8.42 5.71
CA THR A 86 -11.79 8.31 7.06
C THR A 86 -11.52 6.93 7.63
N GLY A 87 -11.54 6.81 8.97
CA GLY A 87 -11.50 5.50 9.62
C GLY A 87 -12.60 4.56 9.12
N GLN A 88 -13.81 5.08 8.89
CA GLN A 88 -14.94 4.29 8.39
C GLN A 88 -14.72 3.75 6.97
N GLN A 89 -14.11 4.53 6.07
CA GLN A 89 -13.80 4.05 4.71
C GLN A 89 -12.82 2.88 4.75
N VAL A 90 -11.79 2.98 5.60
CA VAL A 90 -10.75 1.96 5.71
C VAL A 90 -11.27 0.71 6.40
N LEU A 91 -11.99 0.85 7.52
CA LEU A 91 -12.62 -0.27 8.22
C LEU A 91 -13.70 -0.94 7.36
N GLY A 92 -14.49 -0.16 6.62
CA GLY A 92 -15.47 -0.68 5.66
C GLY A 92 -14.81 -1.52 4.56
N ALA A 93 -13.69 -1.04 4.01
CA ALA A 93 -12.92 -1.80 3.02
C ALA A 93 -12.35 -3.11 3.59
N VAL A 94 -11.84 -3.09 4.83
CA VAL A 94 -11.39 -4.31 5.54
C VAL A 94 -12.53 -5.32 5.68
N GLU A 95 -13.71 -4.88 6.10
CA GLU A 95 -14.85 -5.77 6.28
C GLU A 95 -15.41 -6.29 4.96
N LEU A 96 -15.33 -5.53 3.86
CA LEU A 96 -15.64 -6.05 2.53
C LEU A 96 -14.73 -7.21 2.13
N VAL A 97 -13.41 -7.07 2.32
CA VAL A 97 -12.45 -8.14 2.03
C VAL A 97 -12.73 -9.38 2.89
N ARG A 98 -12.99 -9.18 4.19
CA ARG A 98 -13.29 -10.28 5.11
C ARG A 98 -14.61 -10.98 4.78
N GLU A 99 -15.63 -10.23 4.36
CA GLU A 99 -16.91 -10.79 3.97
C GLU A 99 -16.81 -11.60 2.68
N ILE A 100 -16.03 -11.12 1.70
CA ILE A 100 -15.72 -11.89 0.48
C ILE A 100 -14.97 -13.19 0.85
N ALA A 101 -13.93 -13.10 1.68
CA ALA A 101 -13.20 -14.28 2.13
C ALA A 101 -14.10 -15.28 2.87
N ARG A 102 -15.01 -14.80 3.72
CA ARG A 102 -16.00 -15.62 4.42
C ARG A 102 -16.96 -16.33 3.45
N GLN A 103 -17.43 -15.64 2.41
CA GLN A 103 -18.29 -16.24 1.37
C GLN A 103 -17.59 -17.33 0.56
N LEU A 104 -16.25 -17.23 0.44
CA LEU A 104 -15.40 -18.19 -0.24
C LEU A 104 -14.84 -19.29 0.69
N ASP A 105 -15.23 -19.32 1.97
CA ASP A 105 -14.73 -20.24 3.00
C ASP A 105 -13.19 -20.18 3.18
N LEU A 106 -12.63 -18.97 3.04
CA LEU A 106 -11.20 -18.71 3.23
C LEU A 106 -10.90 -18.22 4.65
N SER A 107 -9.63 -18.34 5.05
CA SER A 107 -9.15 -17.75 6.31
C SER A 107 -9.39 -16.25 6.35
N ARG A 108 -9.75 -15.73 7.54
CA ARG A 108 -10.03 -14.30 7.75
C ARG A 108 -8.79 -13.45 7.47
N PRO A 109 -8.81 -12.58 6.43
CA PRO A 109 -7.68 -11.72 6.13
C PRO A 109 -7.45 -10.66 7.21
N GLY A 110 -6.18 -10.38 7.49
CA GLY A 110 -5.76 -9.41 8.50
C GLY A 110 -6.16 -9.78 9.93
N GLY A 111 -6.23 -11.08 10.23
CA GLY A 111 -6.51 -11.61 11.56
C GLY A 111 -5.26 -11.82 12.44
N GLY A 112 -4.07 -11.88 11.83
CA GLY A 112 -2.80 -12.07 12.53
C GLY A 112 -2.30 -10.81 13.26
N ASP A 113 -1.42 -11.01 14.23
CA ASP A 113 -0.86 -9.95 15.08
C ASP A 113 -0.09 -8.89 14.27
N GLU A 114 0.48 -9.28 13.13
CA GLU A 114 1.16 -8.38 12.19
C GLU A 114 0.24 -7.30 11.60
N PHE A 115 -1.08 -7.52 11.62
CA PHE A 115 -2.11 -6.56 11.21
C PHE A 115 -2.66 -5.70 12.37
N GLY A 116 -2.04 -5.74 13.56
CA GLY A 116 -2.48 -4.92 14.71
C GLY A 116 -2.52 -3.41 14.45
N PHE A 117 -1.87 -2.92 13.38
CA PHE A 117 -1.98 -1.53 12.94
C PHE A 117 -3.38 -1.12 12.46
N LEU A 118 -4.23 -2.07 12.05
CA LEU A 118 -5.59 -1.80 11.57
C LEU A 118 -6.45 -1.11 12.65
N ALA A 119 -6.23 -1.44 13.93
CA ALA A 119 -6.93 -0.79 15.05
C ALA A 119 -6.73 0.73 15.08
N LYS A 120 -5.64 1.23 14.48
CA LYS A 120 -5.38 2.67 14.40
C LYS A 120 -6.43 3.41 13.55
N ALA A 121 -7.08 2.73 12.61
CA ALA A 121 -8.14 3.33 11.80
C ALA A 121 -9.35 3.78 12.63
N GLU A 122 -9.58 3.19 13.81
CA GLU A 122 -10.65 3.61 14.73
C GLU A 122 -10.44 5.04 15.29
N THR A 123 -9.22 5.56 15.19
CA THR A 123 -8.84 6.89 15.70
C THR A 123 -8.77 7.97 14.61
N TRP A 124 -9.17 7.66 13.37
CA TRP A 124 -8.97 8.50 12.19
C TRP A 124 -10.18 9.33 11.77
#